data_AF-A0A2T2NXQ6-F1
#
_entry.id   AF-A0A2T2NXQ6-F1
#
_cell.length_a   1.000
_cell.length_b   1.000
_cell.length_c   1.000
_cell.angle_alpha   90.00
_cell.angle_beta   90.00
_cell.angle_gamma   90.00
#
_symmetry.space_group_name_H-M   'P 1'
#
loop_
_entity.id
_entity.type
_entity.pdbx_description
1 polymer ?
#
loop_
_entity_poly.entity_id
_entity_poly.type
_entity_poly.pdbx_seq_one_letter_code
_entity_poly.pdbx_strand_id
1 'polypeptide(L)'
;MDRADTPKDTVSQSMLDPLNPRTDLERFTLAEHCRHTLHPGTPQTLWICPSCKVDQLLEDLKRLEKAWNANGGPTSALAKNANLHWKIAKAWVPFKRELVSYTTYLETWAERELVWEVNNPGRADEAGLDIKSSSAALRFARTNTPYLELLDSDSEIKKSASVTKISKKVKFEEDILDAPSRKLELFKRTSPLYSPGRWASSEEDSIDDSFAIDRGARIF
;
A
#
# COMPACT_ATOMS: atom_id res chain seq x y z
N MET A 1 -30.72 73.79 6.65
CA MET A 1 -29.55 72.90 6.46
C MET A 1 -30.06 71.49 6.70
N ASP A 2 -30.66 70.95 5.65
CA ASP A 2 -31.43 69.71 5.66
C ASP A 2 -30.48 68.52 5.53
N ARG A 3 -30.54 67.60 6.49
CA ARG A 3 -29.82 66.33 6.46
C ARG A 3 -30.59 65.37 5.57
N ALA A 4 -30.01 65.05 4.41
CA ALA A 4 -30.52 64.04 3.49
C ALA A 4 -30.44 62.65 4.11
N ASP A 5 -31.57 61.96 4.11
CA ASP A 5 -31.73 60.54 4.44
C ASP A 5 -30.95 59.66 3.45
N THR A 6 -30.09 58.78 3.98
CA THR A 6 -29.45 57.72 3.20
C THR A 6 -30.35 56.48 3.13
N PRO A 7 -30.46 55.83 1.96
CA PRO A 7 -31.30 54.65 1.78
C PRO A 7 -30.69 53.44 2.49
N LYS A 8 -31.53 52.71 3.21
CA LYS A 8 -31.21 51.42 3.85
C LYS A 8 -31.06 50.37 2.76
N ASP A 9 -29.81 49.98 2.49
CA ASP A 9 -29.52 48.82 1.67
C ASP A 9 -30.18 47.58 2.28
N THR A 10 -31.18 47.10 1.55
CA THR A 10 -31.88 45.85 1.82
C THR A 10 -30.89 44.74 1.49
N VAL A 11 -30.18 44.28 2.53
CA VAL A 11 -29.37 43.06 2.45
C VAL A 11 -30.34 41.93 2.11
N SER A 12 -30.39 41.58 0.84
CA SER A 12 -31.03 40.37 0.35
C SER A 12 -30.38 39.21 1.07
N GLN A 13 -31.07 38.75 2.10
CA GLN A 13 -30.80 37.53 2.83
C GLN A 13 -30.99 36.38 1.83
N SER A 14 -29.95 36.13 1.03
CA SER A 14 -29.83 34.95 0.21
C SER A 14 -29.97 33.77 1.15
N MET A 15 -31.13 33.11 1.08
CA MET A 15 -31.36 31.81 1.67
C MET A 15 -30.20 30.92 1.27
N LEU A 16 -29.29 30.69 2.22
CA LEU A 16 -28.40 29.56 2.19
C LEU A 16 -29.33 28.36 2.20
N ASP A 17 -29.48 27.75 1.03
CA ASP A 17 -30.09 26.43 0.90
C ASP A 17 -29.46 25.53 1.95
N PRO A 18 -30.27 24.88 2.82
CA PRO A 18 -29.74 23.94 3.78
C PRO A 18 -29.12 22.80 2.98
N LEU A 19 -27.77 22.76 3.00
CA LEU A 19 -26.90 21.65 2.62
C LEU A 19 -27.68 20.35 2.62
N ASN A 20 -28.15 19.91 1.45
CA ASN A 20 -28.82 18.64 1.28
C ASN A 20 -27.71 17.57 1.26
N PRO A 21 -27.45 16.83 2.35
CA PRO A 21 -26.27 15.96 2.45
C PRO A 21 -26.43 14.66 1.65
N ARG A 22 -27.36 14.62 0.67
CA ARG A 22 -27.80 13.42 -0.04
C ARG A 22 -27.84 13.53 -1.57
N THR A 23 -27.37 14.62 -2.18
CA THR A 23 -27.37 14.74 -3.66
C THR A 23 -25.99 14.92 -4.31
N ASP A 24 -24.93 15.20 -3.52
CA ASP A 24 -23.56 15.35 -4.04
C ASP A 24 -22.73 14.06 -4.00
N LEU A 25 -23.31 12.95 -3.51
CA LEU A 25 -22.63 11.66 -3.32
C LEU A 25 -22.54 10.78 -4.59
N GLU A 26 -22.96 11.31 -5.74
CA GLU A 26 -23.19 10.48 -6.94
C GLU A 26 -22.54 11.02 -8.21
N ARG A 27 -21.63 11.99 -8.09
CA ARG A 27 -20.83 12.45 -9.22
C ARG A 27 -19.44 11.88 -9.11
N PHE A 28 -19.05 11.13 -10.13
CA PHE A 28 -17.66 10.77 -10.33
C PHE A 28 -16.82 12.06 -10.37
N THR A 29 -15.81 12.17 -9.52
CA THR A 29 -14.88 13.32 -9.59
C THR A 29 -13.72 13.01 -10.53
N LEU A 30 -13.11 14.07 -11.06
CA LEU A 30 -11.90 13.97 -11.85
C LEU A 30 -10.71 14.27 -10.95
N ALA A 31 -9.64 13.48 -11.06
CA ALA A 31 -8.36 13.83 -10.45
C ALA A 31 -7.82 15.14 -11.04
N GLU A 32 -7.33 16.05 -10.19
CA GLU A 32 -6.98 17.41 -10.61
C GLU A 32 -5.87 17.47 -11.66
N HIS A 33 -4.85 16.60 -11.54
CA HIS A 33 -3.69 16.60 -12.42
C HIS A 33 -3.90 15.79 -13.70
N CYS A 34 -4.30 14.53 -13.57
CA CYS A 34 -4.39 13.62 -14.72
C CYS A 34 -5.78 13.58 -15.37
N ARG A 35 -6.79 14.28 -14.80
CA ARG A 35 -8.17 14.39 -15.31
C ARG A 35 -8.90 13.06 -15.51
N HIS A 36 -8.39 11.97 -14.93
CA HIS A 36 -9.06 10.68 -14.94
C HIS A 36 -10.23 10.66 -13.96
N THR A 37 -11.32 10.03 -14.38
CA THR A 37 -12.50 9.80 -13.57
C THR A 37 -12.15 8.85 -12.42
N LEU A 38 -12.41 9.26 -11.18
CA LEU A 38 -12.15 8.47 -9.98
C LEU A 38 -13.36 7.63 -9.61
N HIS A 39 -13.10 6.40 -9.18
CA HIS A 39 -14.16 5.56 -8.62
C HIS A 39 -14.71 6.19 -7.32
N PRO A 40 -16.03 6.20 -7.06
CA PRO A 40 -16.62 6.84 -5.87
C PRO A 40 -16.13 6.26 -4.52
N GLY A 41 -15.73 4.99 -4.51
CA GLY A 41 -15.11 4.33 -3.34
C GLY A 41 -13.66 4.78 -3.03
N THR A 42 -12.99 5.44 -3.97
CA THR A 42 -11.67 6.04 -3.80
C THR A 42 -11.80 7.45 -3.21
N PRO A 43 -10.81 7.99 -2.45
CA PRO A 43 -10.86 9.38 -2.01
C PRO A 43 -11.00 10.35 -3.19
N GLN A 44 -12.03 11.19 -3.17
CA GLN A 44 -12.34 12.12 -4.26
C GLN A 44 -11.44 13.37 -4.27
N THR A 45 -10.53 13.49 -3.30
CA THR A 45 -9.59 14.61 -3.11
C THR A 45 -8.18 14.32 -3.65
N LEU A 46 -8.01 13.27 -4.45
CA LEU A 46 -6.71 12.89 -4.98
C LEU A 46 -6.28 13.81 -6.13
N TRP A 47 -5.09 14.39 -5.99
CA TRP A 47 -4.45 15.18 -7.05
C TRP A 47 -4.14 14.32 -8.30
N ILE A 48 -3.69 13.08 -8.10
CA ILE A 48 -3.37 12.10 -9.17
C ILE A 48 -4.20 10.84 -8.92
N CYS A 49 -4.77 10.25 -9.96
CA CYS A 49 -5.53 9.02 -9.79
C CYS A 49 -4.64 7.84 -9.36
N PRO A 50 -5.21 6.83 -8.68
CA PRO A 50 -4.49 5.63 -8.24
C PRO A 50 -3.58 5.01 -9.31
N SER A 51 -4.11 4.81 -10.52
CA SER A 51 -3.37 4.18 -11.62
C SER A 51 -2.15 4.99 -12.05
N CYS A 52 -2.29 6.30 -12.24
CA CYS A 52 -1.18 7.17 -12.65
C CYS A 52 -0.12 7.30 -11.54
N LYS A 53 -0.52 7.31 -10.26
CA LYS A 53 0.44 7.38 -9.16
C LYS A 53 1.27 6.10 -9.06
N VAL A 54 0.65 4.92 -9.23
CA VAL A 54 1.38 3.65 -9.32
C VAL A 54 2.32 3.65 -10.53
N ASP A 55 1.83 4.07 -11.70
CA ASP A 55 2.63 4.11 -12.93
C ASP A 55 3.88 5.00 -12.76
N GLN A 56 3.72 6.20 -12.19
CA GLN A 56 4.84 7.09 -11.87
C GLN A 56 5.89 6.40 -10.98
N LEU A 57 5.46 5.75 -9.88
CA LEU A 57 6.37 5.06 -8.96
C LEU A 57 7.10 3.90 -9.63
N LEU A 58 6.41 3.15 -10.49
CA LEU A 58 6.99 2.06 -11.25
C LEU A 58 7.96 2.57 -12.33
N GLU A 59 7.66 3.67 -13.00
CA GLU A 59 8.59 4.31 -13.94
C GLU A 59 9.88 4.75 -13.26
N ASP A 60 9.77 5.39 -12.09
CA ASP A 60 10.94 5.85 -11.33
C ASP A 60 11.79 4.66 -10.87
N LEU A 61 11.17 3.56 -10.42
CA LEU A 61 11.87 2.31 -10.14
C LEU A 61 12.53 1.73 -11.40
N LYS A 62 11.83 1.63 -12.54
CA LYS A 62 12.39 1.13 -13.81
C LYS A 62 13.60 1.96 -14.28
N ARG A 63 13.58 3.29 -14.10
CA ARG A 63 14.72 4.15 -14.44
C ARG A 63 15.93 3.84 -13.57
N LEU A 64 15.73 3.68 -12.26
CA LEU A 64 16.80 3.30 -11.34
C LEU A 64 17.31 1.89 -11.64
N GLU A 65 16.43 0.96 -12.01
CA GLU A 65 16.76 -0.41 -12.35
C GLU A 65 17.67 -0.46 -13.56
N LYS A 66 17.31 0.29 -14.62
CA LYS A 66 18.12 0.43 -15.82
C LYS A 66 19.51 0.96 -15.48
N ALA A 67 19.60 1.99 -14.63
CA ALA A 67 20.88 2.52 -14.17
C ALA A 67 21.66 1.50 -13.33
N TRP A 68 20.98 0.71 -12.50
CA TRP A 68 21.58 -0.31 -11.65
C TRP A 68 22.15 -1.45 -12.49
N ASN A 69 21.38 -1.98 -13.44
CA ASN A 69 21.78 -3.02 -14.38
C ASN A 69 22.95 -2.56 -15.26
N ALA A 70 22.94 -1.32 -15.74
CA ALA A 70 24.07 -0.75 -16.48
C ALA A 70 25.36 -0.72 -15.66
N ASN A 71 25.24 -0.59 -14.34
CA ASN A 71 26.34 -0.57 -13.38
C ASN A 71 26.68 -1.95 -12.80
N GLY A 72 26.15 -3.06 -13.32
CA GLY A 72 26.47 -4.42 -12.84
C GLY A 72 25.36 -5.11 -12.03
N GLY A 73 24.18 -4.48 -11.94
CA GLY A 73 23.02 -5.02 -11.25
C GLY A 73 23.08 -4.84 -9.72
N PRO A 74 22.14 -5.48 -8.98
CA PRO A 74 21.99 -5.31 -7.54
C PRO A 74 23.15 -5.89 -6.71
N THR A 75 23.97 -6.75 -7.30
CA THR A 75 25.10 -7.39 -6.64
C THR A 75 26.30 -6.44 -6.65
N SER A 76 26.68 -5.92 -5.48
CA SER A 76 27.79 -4.97 -5.33
C SER A 76 29.13 -5.48 -5.85
N ALA A 77 29.38 -6.80 -5.80
CA ALA A 77 30.60 -7.42 -6.30
C ALA A 77 30.79 -7.27 -7.83
N LEU A 78 29.69 -7.10 -8.58
CA LEU A 78 29.71 -6.92 -10.03
C LEU A 78 29.68 -5.44 -10.43
N ALA A 79 29.72 -4.53 -9.45
CA ALA A 79 29.54 -3.11 -9.70
C ALA A 79 30.72 -2.51 -10.48
N LYS A 80 30.43 -1.89 -11.63
CA LYS A 80 31.44 -1.15 -12.41
C LYS A 80 31.95 0.08 -11.67
N ASN A 81 31.05 0.74 -10.92
CA ASN A 81 31.36 1.89 -10.09
C ASN A 81 30.65 1.76 -8.73
N ALA A 82 31.44 1.57 -7.66
CA ALA A 82 30.93 1.38 -6.30
C ALA A 82 30.20 2.62 -5.74
N ASN A 83 30.67 3.83 -6.05
CA ASN A 83 30.01 5.07 -5.58
C ASN A 83 28.64 5.25 -6.24
N LEU A 84 28.58 5.06 -7.56
CA LEU A 84 27.31 5.11 -8.30
C LEU A 84 26.36 4.01 -7.84
N HIS A 85 26.87 2.79 -7.59
CA HIS A 85 26.07 1.68 -7.05
C HIS A 85 25.38 2.08 -5.75
N TRP A 86 26.14 2.64 -4.79
CA TRP A 86 25.59 3.08 -3.51
C TRP A 86 24.56 4.20 -3.68
N LYS A 87 24.78 5.16 -4.59
CA LYS A 87 23.81 6.22 -4.89
C LYS A 87 22.50 5.67 -5.45
N ILE A 88 22.57 4.73 -6.39
CA ILE A 88 21.39 4.07 -6.97
C ILE A 88 20.66 3.27 -5.89
N ALA A 89 21.37 2.45 -5.11
CA ALA A 89 20.78 1.67 -4.03
C ALA A 89 20.09 2.57 -2.98
N LYS A 90 20.73 3.69 -2.61
CA LYS A 90 20.15 4.68 -1.69
C LYS A 90 18.90 5.35 -2.26
N ALA A 91 18.88 5.64 -3.56
CA ALA A 91 17.73 6.22 -4.24
C ALA A 91 16.59 5.20 -4.43
N TRP A 92 16.89 3.92 -4.58
CA TRP A 92 15.90 2.85 -4.78
C TRP A 92 14.98 2.63 -3.57
N VAL A 93 15.57 2.62 -2.37
CA VAL A 93 14.86 2.35 -1.10
C VAL A 93 13.62 3.24 -0.88
N PRO A 94 13.69 4.58 -1.01
CA PRO A 94 12.51 5.42 -0.80
C PRO A 94 11.40 5.16 -1.82
N PHE A 95 11.70 4.96 -3.11
CA PHE A 95 10.65 4.65 -4.10
C PHE A 95 9.99 3.30 -3.83
N LYS A 96 10.77 2.28 -3.45
CA LYS A 96 10.21 0.98 -3.07
C LYS A 96 9.32 1.10 -1.83
N ARG A 97 9.77 1.86 -0.83
CA ARG A 97 8.99 2.13 0.39
C ARG A 97 7.69 2.87 0.05
N GLU A 98 7.76 3.89 -0.79
CA GLU A 98 6.60 4.67 -1.21
C GLU A 98 5.60 3.80 -1.98
N LEU A 99 6.07 2.96 -2.90
CA LEU A 99 5.22 1.99 -3.60
C LEU A 99 4.52 1.05 -2.64
N VAL A 100 5.25 0.43 -1.69
CA VAL A 100 4.65 -0.46 -0.69
C VAL A 100 3.62 0.29 0.16
N SER A 101 3.96 1.46 0.69
CA SER A 101 3.04 2.28 1.47
C SER A 101 1.79 2.64 0.65
N TYR A 102 1.96 2.99 -0.62
CA TYR A 102 0.85 3.33 -1.49
C TYR A 102 -0.04 2.13 -1.78
N THR A 103 0.54 0.94 -2.02
CA THR A 103 -0.25 -0.29 -2.21
C THR A 103 -1.11 -0.64 -1.00
N THR A 104 -0.64 -0.39 0.24
CA THR A 104 -1.45 -0.56 1.44
C THR A 104 -2.65 0.39 1.49
N TYR A 105 -2.48 1.64 1.03
CA TYR A 105 -3.61 2.56 0.87
C TYR A 105 -4.58 2.09 -0.21
N LEU A 106 -4.08 1.60 -1.34
CA LEU A 106 -4.90 1.05 -2.42
C LEU A 106 -5.73 -0.15 -1.96
N GLU A 107 -5.18 -1.02 -1.11
CA GLU A 107 -5.93 -2.15 -0.53
C GLU A 107 -7.10 -1.64 0.32
N THR A 108 -6.86 -0.66 1.19
CA THR A 108 -7.92 -0.04 1.99
C THR A 108 -8.99 0.62 1.11
N TRP A 109 -8.61 1.25 0.00
CA TRP A 109 -9.57 1.87 -0.91
C TRP A 109 -10.31 0.83 -1.74
N ALA A 110 -9.66 -0.23 -2.21
CA ALA A 110 -10.29 -1.34 -2.93
C ALA A 110 -11.40 -2.00 -2.10
N GLU A 111 -11.22 -2.15 -0.79
CA GLU A 111 -12.27 -2.62 0.11
C GLU A 111 -13.50 -1.68 0.12
N ARG A 112 -13.27 -0.36 0.09
CA ARG A 112 -14.35 0.63 0.01
C ARG A 112 -15.03 0.62 -1.36
N GLU A 113 -14.27 0.45 -2.43
CA GLU A 113 -14.82 0.26 -3.78
C GLU A 113 -15.77 -0.93 -3.82
N LEU A 114 -15.36 -2.07 -3.26
CA LEU A 114 -16.19 -3.26 -3.19
C LEU A 114 -17.49 -3.01 -2.40
N VAL A 115 -17.41 -2.35 -1.24
CA VAL A 115 -18.61 -1.98 -0.47
C VAL A 115 -19.52 -1.05 -1.27
N TRP A 116 -18.96 -0.11 -2.02
CA TRP A 116 -19.72 0.79 -2.87
C TRP A 116 -20.41 0.04 -4.03
N GLU A 117 -19.69 -0.86 -4.71
CA GLU A 117 -20.20 -1.67 -5.83
C GLU A 117 -21.36 -2.58 -5.39
N VAL A 118 -21.26 -3.19 -4.20
CA VAL A 118 -22.35 -4.00 -3.63
C VAL A 118 -23.62 -3.17 -3.40
N ASN A 119 -23.48 -1.91 -2.99
CA ASN A 119 -24.60 -1.01 -2.76
C ASN A 119 -25.10 -0.30 -4.04
N ASN A 120 -24.32 -0.34 -5.13
CA ASN A 120 -24.60 0.38 -6.39
C ASN A 120 -24.35 -0.55 -7.60
N PRO A 121 -25.04 -1.69 -7.72
CA PRO A 121 -24.79 -2.64 -8.80
C PRO A 121 -25.08 -2.01 -10.17
N GLY A 122 -24.17 -2.21 -11.13
CA GLY A 122 -24.30 -1.73 -12.52
C GLY A 122 -24.01 -0.23 -12.73
N ARG A 123 -23.91 0.55 -11.66
CA ARG A 123 -23.80 2.00 -11.75
C ARG A 123 -22.50 2.49 -12.39
N ALA A 124 -21.40 1.81 -12.12
CA ALA A 124 -20.11 2.13 -12.74
C ALA A 124 -20.15 1.88 -14.27
N ASP A 125 -20.82 0.80 -14.69
CA ASP A 125 -20.94 0.41 -16.10
C ASP A 125 -21.86 1.37 -16.87
N GLU A 126 -22.97 1.78 -16.26
CA GLU A 126 -23.95 2.73 -16.84
C GLU A 126 -23.34 4.10 -17.13
N ALA A 127 -22.32 4.52 -16.36
CA ALA A 127 -21.69 5.81 -16.57
C ALA A 127 -20.94 5.90 -17.91
N GLY A 128 -20.51 4.77 -18.50
CA GLY A 128 -19.75 4.75 -19.75
C GLY A 128 -18.42 5.51 -19.69
N LEU A 129 -17.91 5.79 -18.49
CA LEU A 129 -16.66 6.50 -18.25
C LEU A 129 -15.51 5.52 -18.01
N ASP A 130 -14.30 5.86 -18.47
CA ASP A 130 -13.07 5.15 -18.08
C ASP A 130 -12.72 5.46 -16.62
N ILE A 131 -13.36 4.74 -15.71
CA ILE A 131 -13.21 4.93 -14.26
C ILE A 131 -11.91 4.27 -13.79
N LYS A 132 -11.02 5.07 -13.19
CA LYS A 132 -9.81 4.56 -12.54
C LYS A 132 -10.13 4.16 -11.11
N SER A 133 -10.03 2.86 -10.85
CA SER A 133 -10.24 2.25 -9.54
C SER A 133 -8.92 1.90 -8.85
N SER A 134 -8.92 1.92 -7.53
CA SER A 134 -7.84 1.46 -6.66
C SER A 134 -7.59 -0.04 -6.84
N SER A 135 -8.64 -0.82 -7.05
CA SER A 135 -8.55 -2.26 -7.36
C SER A 135 -7.81 -2.55 -8.67
N ALA A 136 -8.04 -1.75 -9.71
CA ALA A 136 -7.29 -1.85 -10.96
C ALA A 136 -5.83 -1.41 -10.78
N ALA A 137 -5.58 -0.32 -10.05
CA ALA A 137 -4.24 0.16 -9.75
C ALA A 137 -3.41 -0.85 -8.94
N LEU A 138 -4.04 -1.54 -7.97
CA LEU A 138 -3.38 -2.57 -7.16
C LEU A 138 -2.96 -3.79 -8.00
N ARG A 139 -3.83 -4.25 -8.91
CA ARG A 139 -3.48 -5.31 -9.87
C ARG A 139 -2.30 -4.87 -10.75
N PHE A 140 -2.37 -3.65 -11.29
CA PHE A 140 -1.30 -3.09 -12.10
C PHE A 140 0.03 -3.03 -11.34
N ALA A 141 0.01 -2.58 -10.07
CA ALA A 141 1.19 -2.55 -9.22
C ALA A 141 1.81 -3.94 -9.05
N ARG A 142 1.00 -4.96 -8.71
CA ARG A 142 1.47 -6.34 -8.50
C ARG A 142 2.11 -6.93 -9.75
N THR A 143 1.48 -6.79 -10.91
CA THR A 143 1.98 -7.34 -12.18
C THR A 143 3.25 -6.64 -12.69
N ASN A 144 3.43 -5.36 -12.37
CA ASN A 144 4.51 -4.55 -12.97
C ASN A 144 5.65 -4.20 -12.01
N THR A 145 5.63 -4.71 -10.76
CA THR A 145 6.70 -4.44 -9.80
C THR A 145 7.96 -5.23 -10.18
N PRO A 146 9.10 -4.55 -10.45
CA PRO A 146 10.33 -5.25 -10.83
C PRO A 146 10.88 -6.08 -9.68
N TYR A 147 11.51 -7.21 -10.02
CA TYR A 147 12.09 -8.19 -9.07
C TYR A 147 11.08 -8.82 -8.08
N LEU A 148 9.78 -8.71 -8.35
CA LEU A 148 8.79 -9.61 -7.80
C LEU A 148 8.44 -10.60 -8.91
N GLU A 149 9.09 -11.77 -8.91
CA GLU A 149 8.56 -12.94 -9.62
C GLU A 149 7.34 -13.44 -8.85
N LEU A 150 6.25 -12.68 -8.93
CA LEU A 150 4.95 -13.15 -8.46
C LEU A 150 4.43 -14.13 -9.49
N LEU A 151 4.06 -15.32 -9.03
CA LEU A 151 3.28 -16.21 -9.86
C LEU A 151 1.90 -15.59 -10.07
N ASP A 152 1.24 -15.85 -11.19
CA ASP A 152 -0.13 -15.35 -11.43
C ASP A 152 -1.09 -15.74 -10.29
N SER A 153 -0.82 -16.89 -9.64
CA SER A 153 -1.52 -17.37 -8.45
C SER A 153 -1.46 -16.44 -7.24
N ASP A 154 -0.42 -15.60 -7.14
CA ASP A 154 -0.24 -14.64 -6.05
C ASP A 154 -1.01 -13.32 -6.31
N SER A 155 -1.36 -13.08 -7.57
CA SER A 155 -2.09 -11.88 -8.00
C SER A 155 -3.60 -12.04 -7.95
N GLU A 156 -4.10 -13.28 -8.01
CA GLU A 156 -5.51 -13.57 -7.86
C GLU A 156 -5.97 -13.24 -6.43
N ILE A 157 -6.78 -12.17 -6.30
CA ILE A 157 -7.60 -11.97 -5.10
C ILE A 157 -8.51 -13.19 -5.06
N LYS A 158 -8.12 -14.21 -4.28
CA LYS A 158 -8.97 -15.36 -4.01
C LYS A 158 -10.28 -14.78 -3.52
N LYS A 159 -11.28 -14.76 -4.40
CA LYS A 159 -12.67 -14.55 -4.02
C LYS A 159 -12.90 -15.63 -3.00
N SER A 160 -12.77 -15.27 -1.72
CA SER A 160 -13.06 -16.20 -0.65
C SER A 160 -14.55 -16.44 -0.84
N ALA A 161 -14.88 -17.50 -1.59
CA ALA A 161 -16.19 -18.11 -1.58
C ALA A 161 -16.59 -18.07 -0.13
N SER A 162 -17.74 -17.47 0.17
CA SER A 162 -18.18 -17.11 1.52
C SER A 162 -18.07 -18.30 2.47
N VAL A 163 -16.86 -18.56 2.97
CA VAL A 163 -16.59 -19.51 4.02
C VAL A 163 -17.13 -18.74 5.19
N THR A 164 -18.32 -19.14 5.62
CA THR A 164 -18.90 -18.80 6.90
C THR A 164 -17.74 -18.69 7.87
N LYS A 165 -17.40 -17.47 8.30
CA LYS A 165 -16.25 -17.21 9.16
C LYS A 165 -16.51 -17.98 10.46
N ILE A 166 -16.09 -19.24 10.51
CA ILE A 166 -16.01 -19.99 11.75
C ILE A 166 -14.89 -19.29 12.50
N SER A 167 -15.25 -18.29 13.31
CA SER A 167 -14.34 -17.69 14.26
C SER A 167 -13.97 -18.81 15.22
N LYS A 168 -12.87 -19.48 14.94
CA LYS A 168 -12.27 -20.40 15.90
C LYS A 168 -11.91 -19.55 17.10
N LYS A 169 -12.71 -19.65 18.15
CA LYS A 169 -12.44 -19.02 19.43
C LYS A 169 -11.23 -19.74 20.00
N VAL A 170 -10.04 -19.19 19.76
CA VAL A 170 -8.80 -19.68 20.35
C VAL A 170 -8.92 -19.41 21.84
N LYS A 171 -9.27 -20.45 22.60
CA LYS A 171 -9.17 -20.45 24.05
C LYS A 171 -7.82 -21.08 24.39
N PHE A 172 -7.01 -20.34 25.11
CA PHE A 172 -5.86 -20.90 25.80
C PHE A 172 -6.39 -21.61 27.05
N GLU A 173 -5.96 -22.84 27.29
CA GLU A 173 -6.29 -23.53 28.54
C GLU A 173 -5.63 -22.79 29.71
N GLU A 174 -6.30 -22.74 30.87
CA GLU A 174 -5.80 -22.04 32.07
C GLU A 174 -4.50 -22.65 32.63
N ASP A 175 -4.18 -23.89 32.22
CA ASP A 175 -2.94 -24.59 32.55
C ASP A 175 -1.76 -24.28 31.62
N ILE A 176 -1.91 -23.34 30.69
CA ILE A 176 -0.76 -22.79 29.97
C ILE A 176 -0.02 -21.88 30.94
N LEU A 177 0.86 -22.50 31.72
CA LEU A 177 1.88 -21.81 32.50
C LEU A 177 2.54 -20.81 31.55
N ASP A 178 2.51 -19.53 31.91
CA ASP A 178 3.38 -18.51 31.32
C ASP A 178 4.81 -19.01 31.53
N ALA A 179 5.31 -19.76 30.56
CA ALA A 179 6.62 -20.37 30.67
C ALA A 179 7.61 -19.21 30.85
N PRO A 180 8.59 -19.33 31.76
CA PRO A 180 9.64 -18.33 31.87
C PRO A 180 10.19 -18.09 30.47
N SER A 181 10.23 -16.81 30.07
CA SER A 181 10.65 -16.36 28.75
C SER A 181 11.73 -17.28 28.20
N ARG A 182 11.42 -17.92 27.07
CA ARG A 182 12.29 -18.93 26.46
C ARG A 182 13.71 -18.36 26.37
N LYS A 183 14.66 -18.98 27.07
CA LYS A 183 16.06 -18.53 27.06
C LYS A 183 16.57 -18.60 25.62
N LEU A 184 16.73 -17.43 25.00
CA LEU A 184 17.17 -17.29 23.60
C LEU A 184 18.44 -18.08 23.30
N GLU A 185 19.34 -18.20 24.28
CA GLU A 185 20.58 -18.97 24.18
C GLU A 185 20.38 -20.46 23.85
N LEU A 186 19.24 -21.04 24.22
CA LEU A 186 18.93 -22.45 23.94
C LEU A 186 18.47 -22.69 22.50
N PHE A 187 18.09 -21.63 21.79
CA PHE A 187 17.60 -21.70 20.41
C PHE A 187 18.65 -21.26 19.39
N LYS A 188 19.84 -20.87 19.83
CA LYS A 188 20.98 -20.60 18.95
C LYS A 188 21.47 -21.90 18.32
N ARG A 189 21.84 -21.89 17.03
CA ARG A 189 22.44 -23.07 16.37
C ARG A 189 23.73 -23.52 17.04
N THR A 190 24.44 -22.59 17.69
CA THR A 190 25.64 -22.85 18.49
C THR A 190 25.36 -23.51 19.85
N SER A 191 24.09 -23.60 20.26
CA SER A 191 23.72 -24.25 21.52
C SER A 191 23.91 -25.76 21.41
N PRO A 192 24.55 -26.43 22.38
CA PRO A 192 24.68 -27.88 22.38
C PRO A 192 23.32 -28.60 22.51
N LEU A 193 22.27 -27.87 22.90
CA LEU A 193 20.91 -28.38 23.01
C LEU A 193 20.06 -28.13 21.74
N TYR A 194 20.61 -27.44 20.74
CA TYR A 194 19.90 -27.22 19.49
C TYR A 194 19.83 -28.51 18.67
N SER A 195 18.62 -28.90 18.28
CA SER A 195 18.38 -29.99 17.35
C SER A 195 17.78 -29.43 16.06
N PRO A 196 18.45 -29.58 14.90
CA PRO A 196 17.94 -29.06 13.63
C PRO A 196 16.62 -29.74 13.26
N GLY A 197 15.58 -28.94 13.02
CA GLY A 197 14.29 -29.44 12.55
C GLY A 197 14.32 -29.82 11.07
N ARG A 198 13.22 -30.41 10.56
CA ARG A 198 13.06 -30.82 9.15
C ARG A 198 13.40 -29.72 8.12
N TRP A 199 13.24 -28.45 8.51
CA TRP A 199 13.47 -27.28 7.66
C TRP A 199 14.77 -26.54 7.97
N ALA A 200 15.61 -27.06 8.87
CA ALA A 200 16.93 -26.48 9.12
C ALA A 200 17.80 -26.69 7.87
N SER A 201 18.56 -25.66 7.49
CA SER A 201 19.54 -25.76 6.41
C SER A 201 20.57 -26.84 6.74
N SER A 202 20.98 -27.62 5.75
CA SER A 202 22.11 -28.55 5.88
C SER A 202 23.39 -27.78 6.21
N GLU A 203 24.22 -28.37 7.07
CA GLU A 203 25.27 -27.69 7.86
C GLU A 203 26.40 -27.04 7.05
N GLU A 204 26.56 -27.33 5.77
CA GLU A 204 27.77 -26.96 5.03
C GLU A 204 27.88 -25.46 4.66
N ASP A 205 26.79 -24.69 4.60
CA ASP A 205 26.83 -23.28 4.17
C ASP A 205 25.90 -22.33 4.97
N SER A 206 25.35 -22.76 6.10
CA SER A 206 24.39 -21.93 6.83
C SER A 206 25.10 -20.91 7.73
N ILE A 207 25.07 -19.64 7.34
CA ILE A 207 25.34 -18.53 8.26
C ILE A 207 24.24 -18.56 9.32
N ASP A 208 24.62 -18.54 10.60
CA ASP A 208 23.66 -18.44 11.71
C ASP A 208 23.00 -17.05 11.68
N ASP A 209 21.87 -16.96 10.98
CA ASP A 209 21.04 -15.78 10.84
C ASP A 209 20.10 -15.56 12.03
N SER A 210 20.12 -16.47 13.02
CA SER A 210 19.20 -16.44 14.15
C SER A 210 19.28 -15.14 14.95
N PHE A 211 20.36 -14.35 14.82
CA PHE A 211 20.50 -13.03 15.41
C PHE A 211 21.41 -12.09 14.61
N ALA A 212 20.99 -11.69 13.40
CA ALA A 212 21.50 -10.43 12.82
C ALA A 212 21.24 -9.30 13.83
N ILE A 213 22.31 -8.97 14.55
CA ILE A 213 22.36 -8.19 15.79
C ILE A 213 21.44 -6.97 15.71
N ASP A 214 20.48 -6.87 16.64
CA ASP A 214 19.85 -5.60 17.01
C ASP A 214 20.94 -4.70 17.61
N ARG A 215 21.76 -4.09 16.74
CA ARG A 215 22.80 -3.14 17.12
C ARG A 215 22.10 -1.84 17.45
N GLY A 216 21.50 -1.80 18.64
CA GLY A 216 21.18 -0.59 19.39
C GLY A 216 20.60 0.53 18.56
N ALA A 217 19.35 0.39 18.13
CA ALA A 217 18.50 1.56 17.97
C ALA A 217 18.22 2.16 19.36
N ARG A 218 19.20 2.90 19.90
CA ARG A 218 18.93 3.85 20.99
C ARG A 218 18.08 4.95 20.40
N ILE A 219 16.76 4.82 20.57
CA ILE A 219 15.83 5.93 20.42
C ILE A 219 16.14 6.87 21.59
N PHE A 220 16.79 7.99 21.28
CA PHE A 220 16.84 9.16 22.16
C PHE A 220 15.60 10.01 21.92
#